data_AF-A0A0B2WR09-F1
#
_entry.id   AF-A0A0B2WR09-F1
#
_cell.length_a   1.000
_cell.length_b   1.000
_cell.length_c   1.000
_cell.angle_alpha   90.00
_cell.angle_beta   90.00
_cell.angle_gamma   90.00
#
_symmetry.space_group_name_H-M   'P 1'
#
loop_
_entity.id
_entity.type
_entity.pdbx_description
1 polymer ?
#
loop_
_entity_poly.entity_id
_entity_poly.type
_entity_poly.pdbx_seq_one_letter_code
_entity_poly.pdbx_strand_id
1 'polypeptide(L)'
;MSPNRWELPRRSFPPTRPGYLTWRTKHKSQAALGVSALLSSTAFPPTPKPKVLEDVACLVFLDDQLDDFEAKSDMDEDKAVGILRKKWGRMTDDGKKLASGMDLSERARVLIAKALEAS
;
A
#
# COMPACT_ATOMS: atom_id res chain seq x y z
N MET A 1 14.71 13.96 -8.04
CA MET A 1 15.54 12.97 -8.77
C MET A 1 16.80 12.76 -7.96
N SER A 2 16.93 11.63 -7.25
CA SER A 2 18.11 11.38 -6.41
C SER A 2 19.32 11.08 -7.29
N PRO A 3 20.47 11.72 -7.07
CA PRO A 3 21.66 11.44 -7.85
C PRO A 3 22.12 10.02 -7.58
N ASN A 4 22.31 9.25 -8.64
CA ASN A 4 22.58 7.84 -8.52
C ASN A 4 24.06 7.58 -8.20
N ARG A 5 24.37 6.40 -7.65
CA ARG A 5 25.71 5.97 -7.21
C ARG A 5 26.82 6.12 -8.27
N TRP A 6 26.46 6.24 -9.55
CA TRP A 6 27.38 6.45 -10.68
C TRP A 6 27.91 7.88 -10.85
N GLU A 7 27.39 8.87 -10.11
CA GLU A 7 27.82 10.27 -10.23
C GLU A 7 29.08 10.59 -9.40
N LEU A 8 29.40 9.78 -8.39
CA LEU A 8 30.66 9.85 -7.64
C LEU A 8 31.42 8.49 -7.70
N PRO A 9 31.99 8.13 -8.86
CA PRO A 9 32.77 6.90 -8.99
C PRO A 9 33.93 6.87 -7.99
N ARG A 10 34.15 5.71 -7.34
CA ARG A 10 35.31 5.52 -6.44
C ARG A 10 36.64 5.86 -7.13
N ARG A 11 36.74 5.61 -8.43
CA ARG A 11 37.93 5.88 -9.26
C ARG A 11 38.29 7.37 -9.38
N SER A 12 37.36 8.28 -9.09
CA SER A 12 37.60 9.72 -9.11
C SER A 12 38.35 10.24 -7.87
N PHE A 13 38.71 9.35 -6.93
CA PHE A 13 39.43 9.67 -5.70
C PHE A 13 40.74 8.88 -5.63
N PRO A 14 41.80 9.43 -5.02
CA PRO A 14 43.07 8.73 -4.87
C PRO A 14 42.89 7.32 -4.25
N PRO A 15 43.66 6.31 -4.67
CA PRO A 15 43.63 4.96 -4.11
C PRO A 15 44.35 4.90 -2.74
N THR A 16 44.27 5.96 -1.96
CA THR A 16 44.87 6.07 -0.63
C THR A 16 43.77 5.99 0.43
N ARG A 17 44.14 5.66 1.67
CA ARG A 17 43.21 5.63 2.81
C ARG A 17 42.50 6.99 3.00
N PRO A 18 43.17 8.16 2.92
CA PRO A 18 42.50 9.45 2.91
C PRO A 18 41.51 9.61 1.75
N GLY A 19 41.88 9.23 0.52
CA GLY A 19 41.00 9.31 -0.65
C GLY A 19 39.72 8.48 -0.50
N TYR A 20 39.82 7.30 0.12
CA TYR A 20 38.66 6.46 0.45
C TYR A 20 37.73 7.10 1.49
N LEU A 21 38.29 7.71 2.54
CA LEU A 21 37.51 8.37 3.58
C LEU A 21 36.78 9.60 3.02
N THR A 22 37.46 10.40 2.19
CA THR A 22 36.84 11.55 1.50
C THR A 22 35.69 11.12 0.58
N TRP A 23 35.87 10.03 -0.19
CA TRP A 23 34.81 9.47 -1.03
C TRP A 23 33.59 9.05 -0.20
N ARG A 24 33.81 8.32 0.91
CA ARG A 24 32.73 7.90 1.82
C ARG A 24 31.99 9.09 2.44
N THR A 25 32.70 10.12 2.87
CA THR A 25 32.08 11.32 3.45
C THR A 25 31.22 12.04 2.43
N LYS A 26 31.71 12.26 1.19
CA LYS A 26 30.93 12.88 0.12
C LYS A 26 29.69 12.07 -0.25
N HIS A 27 29.80 10.74 -0.31
CA HIS A 27 28.67 9.87 -0.59
C HIS A 27 27.59 9.94 0.51
N LYS A 28 27.99 10.05 1.78
CA LYS A 28 27.05 10.27 2.90
C LYS A 28 26.35 11.63 2.79
N SER A 29 27.10 12.70 2.50
CA SER A 29 26.54 14.04 2.33
C SER A 29 25.56 14.10 1.16
N GLN A 30 25.86 13.47 0.03
CA GLN A 30 24.97 13.42 -1.14
C GLN A 30 23.67 12.65 -0.84
N ALA A 31 23.75 11.53 -0.12
CA ALA A 31 22.57 10.79 0.33
C ALA A 31 21.70 11.63 1.29
N ALA A 32 22.31 12.34 2.24
CA ALA A 32 21.60 13.23 3.15
C ALA A 32 20.88 14.38 2.42
N LEU A 33 21.52 14.97 1.40
CA LEU A 33 20.90 15.99 0.55
C LEU A 33 19.71 15.44 -0.25
N GLY A 34 19.84 14.22 -0.79
CA GLY A 34 18.74 13.55 -1.49
C GLY A 34 17.53 13.32 -0.59
N VAL A 35 17.75 12.83 0.64
CA VAL A 35 16.68 12.63 1.63
C VAL A 35 16.05 13.97 2.03
N SER A 36 16.86 15.01 2.30
CA SER A 36 16.34 16.34 2.63
C SER A 36 15.48 16.91 1.49
N ALA A 37 15.89 16.76 0.24
CA ALA A 37 15.13 17.24 -0.91
C ALA A 37 13.80 16.49 -1.07
N LEU A 38 13.76 15.18 -0.79
CA LEU A 38 12.54 14.39 -0.78
C LEU A 38 11.58 14.81 0.36
N LEU A 39 12.12 15.15 1.53
CA LEU A 39 11.32 15.61 2.67
C LEU A 39 10.81 17.05 2.49
N SER A 40 11.60 17.93 1.87
CA SER A 40 11.20 19.32 1.55
C SER A 40 10.24 19.38 0.36
N SER A 41 10.28 18.40 -0.54
CA SER A 41 9.25 18.17 -1.54
C SER A 41 8.04 17.52 -0.87
N THR A 42 7.16 18.34 -0.29
CA THR A 42 5.94 17.95 0.44
C THR A 42 4.86 17.31 -0.45
N ALA A 43 5.23 16.28 -1.21
CA ALA A 43 4.33 15.49 -2.04
C ALA A 43 3.71 14.30 -1.29
N PHE A 44 3.86 14.24 0.03
CA PHE A 44 3.15 13.26 0.84
C PHE A 44 1.90 13.91 1.41
N PRO A 45 0.68 13.49 0.99
CA PRO A 45 -0.52 13.89 1.71
C PRO A 45 -0.39 13.48 3.18
N PRO A 46 -1.06 14.18 4.11
CA PRO A 46 -1.11 13.74 5.50
C PRO A 46 -1.53 12.28 5.54
N THR A 47 -0.92 11.50 6.43
CA THR A 47 -1.26 10.08 6.59
C THR A 47 -2.78 9.97 6.71
N PRO A 48 -3.46 9.23 5.82
CA PRO A 48 -4.91 9.15 5.86
C PRO A 48 -5.34 8.64 7.24
N LYS A 49 -6.47 9.16 7.73
CA LYS A 49 -7.02 8.69 9.01
C LYS A 49 -7.13 7.16 8.97
N PRO A 50 -6.84 6.43 10.07
CA PRO A 50 -6.83 4.97 10.07
C PRO A 50 -8.09 4.33 9.46
N LYS A 51 -9.26 4.95 9.62
CA LYS A 51 -10.52 4.46 9.06
C LYS A 51 -10.65 4.63 7.55
N VAL A 52 -10.11 5.70 6.99
CA VAL A 52 -10.04 5.86 5.53
C VAL A 52 -9.12 4.79 4.92
N LEU A 53 -8.04 4.44 5.61
CA LEU A 53 -7.15 3.37 5.16
C LEU A 53 -7.84 1.99 5.22
N GLU A 54 -8.62 1.73 6.28
CA GLU A 54 -9.44 0.51 6.38
C GLU A 54 -10.49 0.42 5.27
N ASP A 55 -11.16 1.53 4.94
CA ASP A 55 -12.12 1.59 3.83
C ASP A 55 -11.45 1.29 2.49
N VAL A 56 -10.35 1.97 2.17
CA VAL A 56 -9.59 1.74 0.92
C VAL A 56 -9.13 0.28 0.82
N ALA A 57 -8.61 -0.28 1.91
CA ALA A 57 -8.18 -1.69 1.93
C ALA A 57 -9.34 -2.66 1.70
N CYS A 58 -10.54 -2.35 2.21
CA CYS A 58 -11.71 -3.18 1.97
C CYS A 58 -12.25 -3.01 0.55
N LEU A 59 -12.33 -1.78 0.03
CA LEU A 59 -12.80 -1.50 -1.32
C LEU A 59 -11.91 -2.16 -2.37
N VAL A 60 -10.58 -2.02 -2.27
CA VAL A 60 -9.63 -2.69 -3.20
C VAL A 60 -9.77 -4.21 -3.13
N PHE A 61 -10.00 -4.77 -1.93
CA PHE A 61 -10.22 -6.20 -1.81
C PHE A 61 -11.51 -6.64 -2.52
N LEU A 62 -12.61 -5.90 -2.37
CA LEU A 62 -13.87 -6.22 -3.03
C LEU A 62 -13.74 -6.13 -4.56
N ASP A 63 -13.00 -5.14 -5.07
CA ASP A 63 -12.83 -4.89 -6.50
C ASP A 63 -11.93 -5.92 -7.19
N ASP A 64 -10.74 -6.15 -6.63
CA ASP A 64 -9.63 -6.77 -7.36
C ASP A 64 -9.28 -8.18 -6.84
N GLN A 65 -9.74 -8.54 -5.64
CA GLN A 65 -9.23 -9.72 -4.94
C GLN A 65 -10.31 -10.71 -4.52
N LEU A 66 -11.58 -10.31 -4.50
CA LEU A 66 -12.64 -11.13 -3.92
C LEU A 66 -12.88 -12.43 -4.71
N ASP A 67 -12.94 -12.35 -6.03
CA ASP A 67 -13.20 -13.52 -6.88
C ASP A 67 -12.07 -14.54 -6.75
N ASP A 68 -10.81 -14.11 -6.83
CA ASP A 68 -9.64 -14.97 -6.62
C ASP A 68 -9.55 -15.51 -5.19
N PHE A 69 -10.02 -14.73 -4.21
CA PHE A 69 -10.06 -15.14 -2.82
C PHE A 69 -11.08 -16.26 -2.59
N GLU A 70 -12.25 -16.18 -3.23
CA GLU A 70 -13.28 -17.21 -3.18
C GLU A 70 -12.89 -18.47 -3.94
N ALA A 71 -12.19 -18.34 -5.08
CA ALA A 71 -11.80 -19.48 -5.91
C ALA A 71 -10.79 -20.43 -5.25
N LYS A 72 -10.25 -20.10 -4.07
CA LYS A 72 -9.31 -20.94 -3.33
C LYS A 72 -9.99 -22.21 -2.83
N SER A 73 -9.31 -23.34 -2.96
CA SER A 73 -9.83 -24.66 -2.58
C SER A 73 -10.15 -24.81 -1.08
N ASP A 74 -9.55 -23.98 -0.22
CA ASP A 74 -9.82 -23.95 1.22
C ASP A 74 -10.88 -22.90 1.62
N MET A 75 -11.55 -22.29 0.64
CA MET A 75 -12.56 -21.27 0.84
C MET A 75 -13.95 -21.85 0.54
N ASP A 76 -14.67 -22.21 1.59
CA ASP A 76 -16.11 -22.48 1.50
C ASP A 76 -16.92 -21.18 1.63
N GLU A 77 -18.20 -21.25 1.26
CA GLU A 77 -19.09 -20.10 1.27
C GLU A 77 -19.27 -19.51 2.67
N ASP A 78 -19.43 -20.33 3.71
CA ASP A 78 -19.65 -19.85 5.08
C ASP A 78 -18.43 -19.10 5.61
N LYS A 79 -17.24 -19.61 5.32
CA LYS A 79 -15.95 -18.98 5.63
C LYS A 79 -15.78 -17.66 4.87
N ALA A 80 -16.12 -17.63 3.58
CA ALA A 80 -16.09 -16.41 2.77
C ALA A 80 -17.03 -15.33 3.32
N VAL A 81 -18.29 -15.71 3.59
CA VAL A 81 -19.32 -14.84 4.19
C VAL A 81 -18.86 -14.32 5.57
N GLY A 82 -18.28 -15.18 6.40
CA GLY A 82 -17.75 -14.79 7.71
C GLY A 82 -16.60 -13.77 7.64
N ILE A 83 -15.73 -13.89 6.62
CA ILE A 83 -14.63 -12.93 6.39
C ILE A 83 -15.17 -11.61 5.85
N LEU A 84 -16.10 -11.67 4.89
CA LEU A 84 -16.76 -10.49 4.35
C LEU A 84 -17.49 -9.69 5.44
N ARG A 85 -18.20 -10.35 6.35
CA ARG A 85 -18.84 -9.67 7.49
C ARG A 85 -17.84 -8.92 8.36
N LYS A 86 -16.70 -9.55 8.69
CA LYS A 86 -15.63 -8.91 9.49
C LYS A 86 -15.00 -7.73 8.76
N LYS A 87 -14.82 -7.81 7.45
CA LYS A 87 -14.30 -6.69 6.64
C LYS A 87 -15.33 -5.55 6.58
N TRP A 88 -16.59 -5.87 6.30
CA TRP A 88 -17.68 -4.90 6.24
C TRP A 88 -17.88 -4.15 7.56
N GLY A 89 -17.71 -4.82 8.70
CA GLY A 89 -17.77 -4.22 10.03
C GLY A 89 -16.63 -3.24 10.36
N ARG A 90 -15.51 -3.28 9.62
CA ARG A 90 -14.41 -2.32 9.76
C ARG A 90 -14.62 -1.05 8.93
N MET A 91 -15.48 -1.12 7.93
CA MET A 91 -15.75 -0.01 7.03
C MET A 91 -16.64 1.05 7.67
N THR A 92 -16.39 2.30 7.31
CA THR A 92 -17.27 3.42 7.61
C THR A 92 -18.52 3.38 6.74
N ASP A 93 -19.54 4.19 7.09
CA ASP A 93 -20.77 4.26 6.30
C ASP A 93 -20.52 4.80 4.88
N ASP A 94 -19.58 5.74 4.72
CA ASP A 94 -19.15 6.23 3.41
C ASP A 94 -18.47 5.12 2.60
N GLY A 95 -17.59 4.33 3.25
CA GLY A 95 -16.97 3.16 2.63
C GLY A 95 -18.01 2.15 2.14
N LYS A 96 -19.00 1.82 2.97
CA LYS A 96 -20.09 0.90 2.60
C LYS A 96 -20.92 1.42 1.44
N LYS A 97 -21.22 2.72 1.44
CA LYS A 97 -21.93 3.38 0.35
C LYS A 97 -21.16 3.32 -0.97
N LEU A 98 -19.84 3.50 -0.93
CA LEU A 98 -18.98 3.32 -2.10
C LEU A 98 -19.01 1.87 -2.59
N ALA A 99 -18.89 0.90 -1.68
CA ALA A 99 -18.94 -0.52 -2.01
C ALA A 99 -20.26 -0.92 -2.70
N SER A 100 -21.40 -0.38 -2.26
CA SER A 100 -22.70 -0.62 -2.89
C SER A 100 -22.82 -0.07 -4.32
N GLY A 101 -21.97 0.89 -4.71
CA GLY A 101 -21.95 1.46 -6.06
C GLY A 101 -20.93 0.81 -7.01
N MET A 102 -20.16 -0.18 -6.56
CA MET A 102 -19.13 -0.84 -7.37
C MET A 102 -19.72 -1.86 -8.33
N ASP A 103 -19.06 -2.04 -9.47
CA ASP A 103 -19.42 -3.08 -10.44
C ASP A 103 -18.78 -4.42 -10.08
N LEU A 104 -19.31 -5.04 -9.01
CA LEU A 104 -18.85 -6.33 -8.52
C LEU A 104 -19.42 -7.50 -9.32
N SER A 105 -18.72 -8.63 -9.33
CA SER A 105 -19.22 -9.88 -9.91
C SER A 105 -20.56 -10.28 -9.27
N GLU A 106 -21.40 -10.99 -10.03
CA GLU A 106 -22.70 -11.47 -9.50
C GLU A 106 -22.51 -12.33 -8.26
N ARG A 107 -21.45 -13.14 -8.25
CA ARG A 107 -21.09 -13.99 -7.13
C ARG A 107 -20.68 -13.18 -5.90
N ALA A 108 -19.84 -12.17 -6.08
CA ALA A 108 -19.45 -11.24 -5.02
C ALA A 108 -20.67 -10.55 -4.40
N ARG A 109 -21.62 -10.08 -5.22
CA ARG A 109 -22.87 -9.45 -4.74
C ARG A 109 -23.68 -10.40 -3.86
N VAL A 110 -23.83 -11.66 -4.26
CA VAL A 110 -24.53 -12.69 -3.47
C VAL A 110 -23.84 -12.94 -2.13
N LEU A 111 -22.52 -13.07 -2.12
CA LEU A 111 -21.75 -13.27 -0.88
C LEU A 111 -21.88 -12.09 0.09
N ILE A 112 -21.81 -10.87 -0.42
CA ILE A 112 -21.99 -9.65 0.37
C ILE A 112 -23.41 -9.59 0.94
N ALA A 113 -24.44 -9.87 0.13
CA ALA A 113 -25.83 -9.89 0.60
C ALA A 113 -26.01 -10.90 1.76
N LYS A 114 -25.49 -12.12 1.61
CA LYS A 114 -25.49 -13.14 2.69
C LYS A 114 -24.74 -12.67 3.93
N ALA A 115 -23.65 -11.93 3.77
CA ALA A 115 -22.90 -11.38 4.90
C ALA A 115 -23.69 -10.34 5.69
N LEU A 116 -24.58 -9.59 5.03
CA LEU A 116 -25.43 -8.55 5.62
C LEU A 116 -26.72 -9.09 6.24
N GLU A 117 -27.34 -10.12 5.67
CA GLU A 117 -28.58 -10.72 6.20
C GLU A 117 -28.37 -11.46 7.53
N ALA A 118 -27.18 -12.02 7.73
CA ALA A 118 -26.83 -12.75 8.95
C ALA A 118 -26.16 -11.86 10.03
N SER A 119 -26.46 -10.55 10.01
CA SER A 119 -25.98 -9.54 10.96
C SER A 119 -27.03 -9.13 11.98
#